data_AF-A0A371WU27-F1
#
_entry.id   AF-A0A371WU27-F1
#
_cell.length_a   1.000
_cell.length_b   1.000
_cell.length_c   1.000
_cell.angle_alpha   90.00
_cell.angle_beta   90.00
_cell.angle_gamma   90.00
#
_symmetry.space_group_name_H-M   'P 1'
#
loop_
_entity.id
_entity.type
_entity.pdbx_description
1 polymer ?
#
loop_
_entity_poly.entity_id
_entity_poly.type
_entity_poly.pdbx_seq_one_letter_code
_entity_poly.pdbx_strand_id
1 'polypeptide(L)'
;MSLFAAIAEAAFAPLDAIYGETILVQHVLASEFTAGAPDPAIPAFSVVAPLDLPRELMLAAGSSDGAKSELVKISARVEFDAALFSPLKPAPVAGTILTATDRAGHPRFRVRDVEPDGVTRIVCEIAPLDLETA
;
A
#
# COMPACT_ATOMS: atom_id res chain seq x y z
N MET A 1 0.93 20.53 15.87
CA MET A 1 -0.04 19.49 15.47
C MET A 1 -1.45 20.05 15.59
N SER A 2 -2.30 19.83 14.59
CA SER A 2 -3.72 20.24 14.64
C SER A 2 -4.50 19.29 15.55
N LEU A 3 -5.61 19.77 16.15
CA LEU A 3 -6.50 18.93 16.96
C LEU A 3 -6.99 17.70 16.19
N PHE A 4 -7.23 17.84 14.88
CA PHE A 4 -7.64 16.75 14.01
C PHE A 4 -6.57 15.65 13.86
N ALA A 5 -5.29 16.04 13.73
CA ALA A 5 -4.20 15.07 13.67
C ALA A 5 -4.08 14.26 14.97
N ALA A 6 -4.23 14.91 16.13
CA ALA A 6 -4.16 14.24 17.43
C ALA A 6 -5.34 13.26 17.66
N ILE A 7 -6.54 13.63 17.22
CA ILE A 7 -7.72 12.73 17.28
C ILE A 7 -7.54 11.56 16.31
N ALA A 8 -7.03 11.82 15.11
CA ALA A 8 -6.76 10.79 14.11
C ALA A 8 -5.72 9.78 14.60
N GLU A 9 -4.59 10.24 15.15
CA GLU A 9 -3.54 9.40 15.72
C GLU A 9 -4.07 8.49 16.84
N ALA A 10 -4.90 9.05 17.74
CA ALA A 10 -5.53 8.28 18.81
C ALA A 10 -6.53 7.22 18.30
N ALA A 11 -7.16 7.45 17.15
CA ALA A 11 -8.10 6.51 16.53
C ALA A 11 -7.42 5.46 15.64
N PHE A 12 -6.32 5.81 14.98
CA PHE A 12 -5.62 4.95 14.04
C PHE A 12 -4.75 3.90 14.71
N ALA A 13 -4.08 4.24 15.82
CA ALA A 13 -3.26 3.28 16.57
C ALA A 13 -4.02 1.98 16.96
N PRO A 14 -5.25 2.03 17.52
CA PRO A 14 -5.99 0.80 17.80
C PRO A 14 -6.50 0.10 16.52
N LEU A 15 -6.77 0.83 15.43
CA LEU A 15 -7.17 0.21 14.16
C LEU A 15 -6.02 -0.59 13.55
N ASP A 16 -4.81 -0.05 13.56
CA ASP A 16 -3.61 -0.74 13.05
C ASP A 16 -3.28 -1.96 13.92
N ALA A 17 -3.56 -1.91 15.22
CA ALA A 17 -3.38 -3.07 16.09
C ALA A 17 -4.39 -4.21 15.81
N ILE A 18 -5.57 -3.90 15.29
CA ILE A 18 -6.64 -4.89 15.03
C ILE A 18 -6.59 -5.40 13.58
N TYR A 19 -6.37 -4.51 12.62
CA TYR A 19 -6.47 -4.77 11.19
C TYR A 19 -5.14 -4.69 10.44
N GLY A 20 -4.07 -4.26 11.12
CA GLY A 20 -2.76 -4.19 10.53
C GLY A 20 -2.18 -5.58 10.27
N GLU A 21 -1.49 -5.69 9.15
CA GLU A 21 -0.72 -6.87 8.79
C GLU A 21 0.75 -6.50 8.68
N THR A 22 1.63 -7.48 8.91
CA THR A 22 3.06 -7.31 8.78
C THR A 22 3.43 -7.27 7.30
N ILE A 23 3.78 -6.07 6.83
CA ILE A 23 4.22 -5.80 5.46
C ILE A 23 5.74 -5.63 5.44
N LEU A 24 6.41 -6.48 4.66
CA LEU A 24 7.82 -6.29 4.33
C LEU A 24 7.92 -5.29 3.17
N VAL A 25 8.60 -4.17 3.43
CA VAL A 25 8.87 -3.11 2.46
C VAL A 25 10.26 -3.34 1.86
N GLN A 26 10.33 -3.46 0.54
CA GLN A 26 11.58 -3.65 -0.19
C GLN A 26 11.68 -2.65 -1.33
N HIS A 27 12.63 -1.72 -1.22
CA HIS A 27 12.96 -0.80 -2.28
C HIS A 27 13.76 -1.50 -3.38
N VAL A 28 13.49 -1.15 -4.62
CA VAL A 28 14.13 -1.74 -5.81
C VAL A 28 14.75 -0.63 -6.63
N LEU A 29 15.94 -0.89 -7.16
CA LEU A 29 16.63 0.05 -8.03
C LEU A 29 15.89 0.14 -9.36
N ALA A 30 15.61 1.37 -9.79
CA ALA A 30 15.18 1.63 -11.16
C ALA A 30 16.37 1.35 -12.09
N SER A 31 16.35 0.23 -12.80
CA SER A 31 17.34 -0.11 -13.82
C SER A 31 16.62 -0.50 -15.10
N GLU A 32 16.98 0.14 -16.22
CA GLU A 32 16.38 -0.10 -17.54
C GLU A 32 16.67 -1.52 -18.09
N PHE A 33 17.62 -2.26 -17.49
CA PHE A 33 18.14 -3.51 -18.03
C PHE A 33 18.14 -4.71 -17.07
N THR A 34 17.77 -4.51 -15.81
CA THR A 34 17.70 -5.60 -14.82
C THR A 34 16.32 -5.60 -14.18
N ALA A 35 15.66 -6.76 -14.14
CA ALA A 35 14.46 -6.94 -13.33
C ALA A 35 14.76 -6.44 -11.91
N GLY A 36 14.05 -5.39 -11.47
CA GLY A 36 14.43 -4.52 -10.36
C GLY A 36 15.03 -5.25 -9.15
N ALA A 37 16.35 -5.19 -9.04
CA ALA A 37 17.08 -5.80 -7.93
C ALA A 37 16.80 -5.00 -6.63
N PRO A 38 16.78 -5.67 -5.46
CA PRO A 38 16.70 -4.97 -4.17
C PRO A 38 17.79 -3.91 -4.07
N ASP A 39 17.44 -2.72 -3.58
CA ASP A 39 18.42 -1.67 -3.32
C ASP A 39 19.30 -2.08 -2.11
N PRO A 40 20.61 -2.33 -2.30
CA PRO A 40 21.48 -2.73 -1.20
C PRO A 40 21.72 -1.60 -0.18
N ALA A 41 21.47 -0.34 -0.54
CA ALA A 41 21.61 0.80 0.37
C ALA A 41 20.42 0.92 1.33
N ILE A 42 19.26 0.39 0.96
CA ILE A 42 18.03 0.44 1.76
C ILE A 42 17.56 -1.00 2.01
N PRO A 43 18.05 -1.64 3.09
CA PRO A 43 17.66 -3.02 3.39
C PRO A 43 16.15 -3.11 3.64
N ALA A 44 15.56 -4.24 3.27
CA ALA A 44 14.15 -4.48 3.48
C ALA A 44 13.81 -4.42 4.98
N PHE A 45 12.65 -3.86 5.30
CA PHE A 45 12.20 -3.70 6.69
C PHE A 45 10.69 -3.98 6.81
N SER A 46 10.28 -4.44 7.98
CA SER A 46 8.88 -4.75 8.25
C SER A 46 8.18 -3.60 8.96
N VAL A 47 6.93 -3.36 8.60
CA VAL A 47 6.00 -2.43 9.25
C VAL A 47 4.63 -3.09 9.36
N VAL A 48 3.84 -2.67 10.35
CA VAL A 48 2.46 -3.11 10.49
C VAL A 48 1.57 -2.05 9.86
N ALA A 49 0.72 -2.46 8.92
CA ALA A 49 -0.17 -1.55 8.20
C ALA A 49 -1.42 -2.29 7.70
N PRO A 50 -2.59 -1.64 7.70
CA PRO A 50 -3.79 -2.19 7.09
C PRO A 50 -3.62 -2.35 5.58
N LEU A 51 -3.93 -3.55 5.09
CA LEU A 51 -3.90 -3.92 3.68
C LEU A 51 -5.33 -4.14 3.18
N ASP A 52 -5.83 -3.20 2.39
CA ASP A 52 -7.14 -3.29 1.76
C ASP A 52 -7.01 -3.93 0.37
N LEU A 53 -7.50 -5.17 0.26
CA LEU A 53 -7.66 -5.85 -1.02
C LEU A 53 -9.15 -5.91 -1.37
N PRO A 54 -9.59 -5.30 -2.49
CA PRO A 54 -10.96 -5.41 -2.91
C PRO A 54 -11.37 -6.87 -3.12
N ARG A 55 -12.38 -7.31 -2.37
CA ARG A 55 -13.05 -8.60 -2.59
C ARG A 55 -13.98 -8.46 -3.79
N GLU A 56 -13.45 -8.78 -4.96
CA GLU A 56 -14.15 -8.91 -6.26
C GLU A 56 -14.72 -7.59 -6.84
N LEU A 57 -14.46 -7.39 -8.14
CA LEU A 57 -15.13 -6.40 -8.97
C LEU A 57 -16.65 -6.63 -8.90
N MET A 58 -17.38 -5.80 -8.16
CA MET A 58 -18.83 -5.69 -8.36
C MET A 58 -19.05 -5.25 -9.80
N LEU A 59 -19.45 -6.19 -10.65
CA LEU A 59 -20.05 -5.94 -11.94
C LEU A 59 -21.15 -4.90 -11.73
N ALA A 60 -20.89 -3.65 -12.11
CA ALA A 60 -21.93 -2.68 -12.38
C ALA A 60 -22.68 -3.20 -13.63
N ALA A 61 -23.54 -4.18 -13.43
CA ALA A 61 -24.54 -4.58 -14.41
C ALA A 61 -25.41 -3.33 -14.62
N GLY A 62 -25.20 -2.70 -15.77
CA GLY A 62 -25.88 -1.48 -16.15
C GLY A 62 -27.40 -1.64 -16.12
N SER A 63 -28.04 -0.83 -15.29
CA SER A 63 -29.27 -0.15 -15.69
C SER A 63 -28.88 1.32 -15.83
N SER A 64 -28.60 1.73 -17.07
CA SER A 64 -28.33 3.12 -17.40
C SER A 64 -29.66 3.85 -17.60
N ASP A 65 -30.06 4.66 -16.63
CA ASP A 65 -31.12 5.67 -16.81
C ASP A 65 -30.50 7.08 -16.83
N GLY A 66 -29.50 7.27 -17.70
CA GLY A 66 -29.02 8.60 -18.10
C GLY A 66 -28.04 9.34 -17.18
N ALA A 67 -27.50 8.71 -16.12
CA ALA A 67 -26.44 9.31 -15.29
C ALA A 67 -25.05 8.76 -15.69
N LYS A 68 -24.07 9.65 -15.86
CA LYS A 68 -22.67 9.32 -16.16
C LYS A 68 -22.17 8.27 -15.18
N SER A 69 -21.78 7.09 -15.67
CA SER A 69 -21.13 6.07 -14.87
C SER A 69 -19.73 6.57 -14.49
N GLU A 70 -19.57 7.11 -13.28
CA GLU A 70 -18.25 7.25 -12.68
C GLU A 70 -17.74 5.83 -12.41
N LEU A 71 -16.75 5.41 -13.18
CA LEU A 71 -15.97 4.20 -12.91
C LEU A 71 -15.23 4.40 -11.59
N VAL A 72 -15.82 3.94 -10.48
CA VAL A 72 -15.12 3.84 -9.21
C VAL A 72 -14.07 2.73 -9.36
N LYS A 73 -12.83 3.13 -9.66
CA LYS A 73 -11.68 2.23 -9.69
C LYS A 73 -11.39 1.80 -8.25
N ILE A 74 -11.89 0.63 -7.86
CA ILE A 74 -11.54 0.03 -6.57
C ILE A 74 -10.14 -0.56 -6.71
N SER A 75 -9.11 0.21 -6.35
CA SER A 75 -7.71 -0.22 -6.35
C SER A 75 -7.34 -0.83 -4.99
N ALA A 76 -6.48 -1.85 -4.99
CA ALA A 76 -5.88 -2.36 -3.76
C ALA A 76 -4.98 -1.30 -3.15
N ARG A 77 -4.99 -1.18 -1.81
CA ARG A 77 -4.27 -0.13 -1.09
C ARG A 77 -3.60 -0.64 0.18
N VAL A 78 -2.51 0.00 0.56
CA VAL A 78 -1.92 -0.11 1.90
C VAL A 78 -1.83 1.28 2.50
N GLU A 79 -2.25 1.44 3.74
CA GLU A 79 -2.16 2.71 4.45
C GLU A 79 -1.12 2.60 5.56
N PHE A 80 -0.09 3.44 5.49
CA PHE A 80 0.96 3.49 6.50
C PHE A 80 0.81 4.76 7.33
N ASP A 81 1.01 4.67 8.64
CA ASP A 81 1.29 5.85 9.45
C ASP A 81 2.62 6.46 8.99
N ALA A 82 2.60 7.76 8.65
CA ALA A 82 3.79 8.49 8.21
C ALA A 82 4.89 8.51 9.27
N ALA A 83 4.55 8.39 10.56
CA ALA A 83 5.49 8.35 11.67
C ALA A 83 6.36 7.08 11.69
N LEU A 84 5.98 6.02 10.95
CA LEU A 84 6.76 4.79 10.85
C LEU A 84 8.04 4.97 10.01
N PHE A 85 8.15 6.07 9.26
CA PHE A 85 9.24 6.29 8.32
C PHE A 85 10.26 7.30 8.83
N SER A 86 11.50 7.09 8.41
CA SER A 86 12.67 7.89 8.77
C SER A 86 13.71 7.84 7.65
N PRO A 87 14.79 8.64 7.68
CA PRO A 87 15.84 8.54 6.67
C PRO A 87 16.46 7.15 6.52
N LEU A 88 16.43 6.32 7.58
CA LEU A 88 16.93 4.93 7.55
C LEU A 88 15.86 3.90 7.19
N LYS A 89 14.58 4.29 7.21
CA LYS A 89 13.41 3.50 6.82
C LYS A 89 12.52 4.37 5.95
N PRO A 90 12.92 4.64 4.70
CA PRO A 90 12.21 5.60 3.87
C PRO A 90 10.83 5.08 3.51
N ALA A 91 9.87 5.99 3.40
CA ALA A 91 8.52 5.69 2.96
C ALA A 91 8.53 4.97 1.59
N PRO A 92 7.59 4.06 1.32
CA PRO A 92 7.41 3.44 0.01
C PRO A 92 7.28 4.49 -1.09
N VAL A 93 7.79 4.16 -2.27
CA VAL A 93 7.66 4.97 -3.49
C VAL A 93 7.12 4.10 -4.63
N ALA A 94 6.73 4.72 -5.73
CA ALA A 94 6.34 3.97 -6.92
C ALA A 94 7.46 2.98 -7.33
N GLY A 95 7.09 1.72 -7.56
CA GLY A 95 8.01 0.63 -7.85
C GLY A 95 8.44 -0.22 -6.64
N THR A 96 8.35 0.31 -5.41
CA THR A 96 8.64 -0.46 -4.18
C THR A 96 7.81 -1.75 -4.14
N ILE A 97 8.44 -2.83 -3.69
CA ILE A 97 7.79 -4.14 -3.52
C ILE A 97 7.34 -4.28 -2.07
N LEU A 98 6.07 -4.60 -1.88
CA LEU A 98 5.46 -4.90 -0.59
C LEU A 98 5.12 -6.39 -0.53
N THR A 99 5.44 -7.05 0.58
CA THR A 99 5.08 -8.46 0.79
C THR A 99 4.23 -8.58 2.05
N ALA A 100 3.01 -9.10 1.93
CA ALA A 100 2.14 -9.36 3.07
C ALA A 100 2.58 -10.67 3.74
N THR A 101 3.41 -10.56 4.78
CA THR A 101 4.09 -11.73 5.37
C THR A 101 3.16 -12.61 6.20
N ASP A 102 2.10 -12.04 6.76
CA ASP A 102 1.11 -12.77 7.58
C ASP A 102 0.11 -13.57 6.72
N ARG A 103 0.03 -13.31 5.41
CA ARG A 103 -0.87 -14.03 4.49
C ARG A 103 -0.20 -15.27 3.90
N ALA A 104 -1.00 -16.32 3.74
CA ALA A 104 -0.56 -17.56 3.09
C ALA A 104 -0.02 -17.29 1.67
N GLY A 105 1.13 -17.89 1.35
CA GLY A 105 1.81 -17.69 0.07
C GLY A 105 2.57 -16.37 -0.07
N HIS A 106 2.59 -15.54 0.99
CA HIS A 106 3.33 -14.28 1.07
C HIS A 106 3.15 -13.41 -0.20
N PRO A 107 1.90 -13.00 -0.52
CA PRO A 107 1.61 -12.30 -1.75
C PRO A 107 2.41 -11.00 -1.84
N ARG A 108 2.94 -10.75 -3.03
CA ARG A 108 3.81 -9.62 -3.33
C ARG A 108 3.05 -8.63 -4.19
N PHE A 109 3.23 -7.36 -3.88
CA PHE A 109 2.60 -6.25 -4.57
C PHE A 109 3.65 -5.24 -4.97
N ARG A 110 3.43 -4.55 -6.10
CA ARG A 110 4.21 -3.40 -6.51
C ARG A 110 3.40 -2.14 -6.23
N VAL A 111 4.01 -1.18 -5.56
CA VAL A 111 3.46 0.16 -5.37
C VAL A 111 3.40 0.86 -6.73
N ARG A 112 2.21 1.33 -7.10
CA ARG A 112 1.98 2.12 -8.32
C ARG A 112 2.05 3.60 -8.03
N ASP A 113 1.39 4.01 -6.96
CA ASP A 113 1.28 5.41 -6.60
C ASP A 113 1.27 5.58 -5.08
N VAL A 114 1.64 6.76 -4.62
CA VAL A 114 1.80 7.10 -3.21
C VAL A 114 1.26 8.49 -2.97
N GLU A 115 0.17 8.58 -2.22
CA GLU A 115 -0.49 9.85 -1.90
C GLU A 115 -0.58 10.03 -0.38
N PRO A 116 -0.28 11.23 0.16
CA PRO A 116 -0.59 11.53 1.55
C PRO A 116 -2.11 11.68 1.72
N ASP A 117 -2.65 11.17 2.83
CA ASP A 117 -4.08 11.34 3.17
C ASP A 117 -4.43 12.79 3.58
N GLY A 118 -3.42 13.64 3.78
CA GLY A 118 -3.54 15.03 4.22
C GLY A 118 -3.61 15.20 5.74
N VAL A 119 -3.48 14.11 6.52
CA VAL A 119 -3.57 14.11 7.98
C VAL A 119 -2.33 13.48 8.61
N THR A 120 -2.22 12.14 8.60
CA THR A 120 -1.11 11.41 9.24
C THR A 120 -0.67 10.17 8.47
N ARG A 121 -1.30 9.83 7.35
CA ARG A 121 -1.03 8.59 6.63
C ARG A 121 -0.52 8.80 5.22
N ILE A 122 0.15 7.77 4.75
CA ILE A 122 0.57 7.60 3.37
C ILE A 122 -0.24 6.43 2.81
N VAL A 123 -1.03 6.70 1.77
CA VAL A 123 -1.83 5.71 1.06
C VAL A 123 -1.08 5.29 -0.18
N CYS A 124 -0.73 4.01 -0.26
CA CYS A 124 -0.09 3.40 -1.41
C CYS A 124 -1.13 2.67 -2.26
N GLU A 125 -1.31 3.06 -3.52
CA GLU A 125 -2.02 2.21 -4.48
C GLU A 125 -1.09 1.08 -4.93
N ILE A 126 -1.56 -0.16 -4.86
CA ILE A 126 -0.75 -1.34 -5.15
C ILE A 126 -1.38 -2.19 -6.25
N ALA A 127 -0.53 -2.96 -6.92
CA ALA A 127 -0.96 -4.00 -7.84
C ALA A 127 -0.24 -5.33 -7.53
N PRO A 128 -0.89 -6.47 -7.76
CA PRO A 128 -0.23 -7.76 -7.61
C PRO A 128 1.00 -7.79 -8.51
N LEU A 129 2.11 -8.25 -7.94
CA LEU A 129 3.26 -8.66 -8.73
C LEU A 129 2.92 -10.08 -9.18
N ASP A 130 2.43 -10.22 -10.42
CA ASP A 130 2.13 -11.55 -10.97
C ASP A 130 3.33 -12.47 -10.71
N LEU A 131 3.04 -13.67 -10.20
CA LEU A 131 4.00 -14.76 -10.16
C LEU A 131 4.33 -15.09 -11.61
N GLU A 132 5.27 -14.35 -12.21
CA GLU A 132 5.90 -14.76 -13.45
C GLU A 132 6.40 -16.18 -13.20
N THR A 133 5.72 -17.10 -13.88
CA THR A 133 5.91 -18.53 -13.94
C THR A 133 7.38 -18.91 -13.81
N ALA A 134 7.71 -19.61 -12.72
CA ALA A 134 8.87 -20.50 -12.68
C ALA A 134 8.54 -21.81 -13.43
#